data_AF-A0A3D4V1J1-F1
#
_entry.id   AF-A0A3D4V1J1-F1
#
_cell.length_a   1.000
_cell.length_b   1.000
_cell.length_c   1.000
_cell.angle_alpha   90.00
_cell.angle_beta   90.00
_cell.angle_gamma   90.00
#
_symmetry.space_group_name_H-M   'P 1'
#
loop_
_entity.id
_entity.type
_entity.pdbx_description
1 polymer ?
#
loop_
_entity_poly.entity_id
_entity_poly.type
_entity_poly.pdbx_seq_one_letter_code
_entity_poly.pdbx_strand_id
1 'polypeptide(L)'
;MCGIVGYLGNKIDLINTNDLMSGIAHRGPDETGEYRSEGVFLGHKRLSIVGLSDGQQPFTIDNYVLVFNGEIYNYQELRSVLLEKNVVFDTNSDTEVLLKAYIHMGNDFVDYLDGMYAFFIYNKSTGEGVYARDNLGIKPLYIWGVNNEFAFSSEALPLIKLQKLLNPKDFRISEYALSHYLNHGHTSDIPITDQIRMVPKGVLFHYSNGQSTKIKEIDFSYDIGKKNDLAIFKDEVRQQLHADVDVGIFLSGGIDSSLLTGIGASIRNNVKTFSIAFDGHKGVDESEFSREVSKKFGTEHTEFLFDESTLLKYIPDLINCMDLPVCDPAMLPMLYLCEQTKEEIKVVLSGDGGDELFGGYTHHRIVKYKLFFKALYLVLGMVAFVQTFKKLRKTIQELIYYVEKHEFPEYDIYHNLDYRLLRKTDLTSMYFGLEVRVPFLSKRVFALSRKKNYWDYVGFLYGKKSLRKLVGKLVNRKIAYKKKQGFRIPLKEWVTNG
;
A
#
# COMPACT_ATOMS: atom_id res chain seq x y z
N MET A 1 1.67 9.57 8.63
CA MET A 1 0.51 8.69 8.28
C MET A 1 -0.65 8.89 9.22
N CYS A 2 -1.90 8.74 8.79
CA CYS A 2 -3.02 9.20 9.60
C CYS A 2 -4.27 8.32 9.45
N GLY A 3 -5.24 8.52 10.33
CA GLY A 3 -6.63 8.16 10.10
C GLY A 3 -7.44 9.41 9.75
N ILE A 4 -8.27 9.36 8.72
CA ILE A 4 -9.25 10.40 8.43
C ILE A 4 -10.65 9.82 8.50
N VAL A 5 -11.58 10.61 9.01
CA VAL A 5 -13.02 10.28 9.04
C VAL A 5 -13.82 11.56 8.88
N GLY A 6 -14.97 11.49 8.23
CA GLY A 6 -15.84 12.65 8.11
C GLY A 6 -17.29 12.27 7.92
N TYR A 7 -18.15 13.21 8.29
CA TYR A 7 -19.59 13.14 8.16
C TYR A 7 -20.15 14.49 7.71
N LEU A 8 -21.00 14.46 6.69
CA LEU A 8 -21.70 15.62 6.14
C LEU A 8 -23.17 15.25 5.98
N GLY A 9 -24.05 15.92 6.74
CA GLY A 9 -25.49 15.75 6.63
C GLY A 9 -26.27 16.12 7.89
N ASN A 10 -27.60 15.99 7.81
CA ASN A 10 -28.53 16.56 8.78
C ASN A 10 -28.68 15.72 10.05
N LYS A 11 -28.29 14.44 10.00
CA LYS A 11 -28.38 13.52 11.15
C LYS A 11 -27.15 13.54 12.06
N ILE A 12 -26.30 14.56 11.95
CA ILE A 12 -25.06 14.66 12.74
C ILE A 12 -25.31 14.58 14.25
N ASP A 13 -26.43 15.12 14.74
CA ASP A 13 -26.81 15.10 16.17
C ASP A 13 -27.12 13.71 16.70
N LEU A 14 -27.40 12.74 15.80
CA LEU A 14 -27.62 11.34 16.17
C LEU A 14 -26.31 10.55 16.30
N ILE A 15 -25.17 11.15 15.91
CA ILE A 15 -23.90 10.45 15.78
C ILE A 15 -22.99 10.82 16.93
N ASN A 16 -22.52 9.80 17.64
CA ASN A 16 -21.38 9.98 18.53
C ASN A 16 -20.08 10.03 17.71
N THR A 17 -19.64 11.23 17.38
CA THR A 17 -18.37 11.47 16.64
C THR A 17 -17.13 10.87 17.33
N ASN A 18 -17.16 10.63 18.65
CA ASN A 18 -16.05 9.93 19.33
C ASN A 18 -15.96 8.45 18.92
N ASP A 19 -17.08 7.81 18.57
CA ASP A 19 -17.09 6.42 18.08
C ASP A 19 -16.49 6.33 16.68
N LEU A 20 -16.68 7.36 15.85
CA LEU A 20 -16.01 7.48 14.56
C LEU A 20 -14.50 7.66 14.73
N MET A 21 -14.09 8.55 15.64
CA MET A 21 -12.67 8.83 15.91
C MET A 21 -11.93 7.66 16.57
N SER A 22 -12.58 6.94 17.48
CA SER A 22 -11.99 5.76 18.13
C SER A 22 -11.78 4.61 17.15
N GLY A 23 -12.66 4.47 16.16
CA GLY A 23 -12.56 3.43 15.12
C GLY A 23 -11.35 3.57 14.18
N ILE A 24 -10.66 4.71 14.20
CA ILE A 24 -9.43 4.95 13.41
C ILE A 24 -8.23 5.36 14.29
N ALA A 25 -8.36 5.26 15.62
CA ALA A 25 -7.37 5.80 16.56
C ALA A 25 -6.00 5.10 16.47
N HIS A 26 -5.97 3.79 16.20
CA HIS A 26 -4.74 3.02 16.04
C HIS A 26 -3.83 3.56 14.92
N ARG A 27 -4.43 4.15 13.88
CA ARG A 27 -3.70 4.70 12.72
C ARG A 27 -2.90 5.96 13.04
N GLY A 28 -3.21 6.64 14.14
CA GLY A 28 -2.62 7.94 14.46
C GLY A 28 -2.66 8.20 15.96
N PRO A 29 -1.70 7.63 16.72
CA PRO A 29 -1.70 7.68 18.18
C PRO A 29 -1.19 8.99 18.77
N ASP A 30 -0.55 9.85 17.98
CA ASP A 30 0.18 11.01 18.51
C ASP A 30 -0.74 12.21 18.79
N GLU A 31 -1.63 12.56 17.84
CA GLU A 31 -2.50 13.72 17.96
C GLU A 31 -3.90 13.46 17.41
N THR A 32 -4.88 14.22 17.92
CA THR A 32 -6.27 14.21 17.46
C THR A 32 -6.68 15.62 17.10
N GLY A 33 -7.30 15.79 15.94
CA GLY A 33 -7.88 17.06 15.53
C GLY A 33 -9.25 16.88 14.91
N GLU A 34 -10.07 17.92 15.06
CA GLU A 34 -11.46 17.91 14.64
C GLU A 34 -11.86 19.28 14.08
N TYR A 35 -12.71 19.26 13.08
CA TYR A 35 -13.43 20.41 12.57
C TYR A 35 -14.92 20.12 12.65
N ARG A 36 -15.67 21.06 13.22
CA ARG A 36 -17.12 20.95 13.41
C ARG A 36 -17.79 22.22 12.90
N SER A 37 -18.84 22.05 12.12
CA SER A 37 -19.81 23.09 11.81
C SER A 37 -21.20 22.47 11.70
N GLU A 38 -22.23 23.27 11.44
CA GLU A 38 -23.59 22.76 11.23
C GLU A 38 -23.60 21.67 10.16
N GLY A 39 -24.06 20.47 10.52
CA GLY A 39 -24.12 19.31 9.63
C GLY A 39 -22.77 18.73 9.18
N VAL A 40 -21.62 19.20 9.70
CA VAL A 40 -20.29 18.76 9.24
C VAL A 40 -19.37 18.40 10.39
N PHE A 41 -18.75 17.23 10.27
CA PHE A 41 -17.68 16.76 11.13
C PHE A 41 -16.53 16.24 10.26
N LEU A 42 -15.33 16.75 10.46
CA LEU A 42 -14.09 16.20 9.88
C LEU A 42 -13.13 15.88 11.02
N GLY A 43 -12.68 14.64 11.08
CA GLY A 43 -11.83 14.11 12.13
C GLY A 43 -10.52 13.56 11.57
N HIS A 44 -9.45 13.76 12.32
CA HIS A 44 -8.11 13.33 11.97
C HIS A 44 -7.35 12.75 13.18
N LYS A 45 -6.73 11.59 12.97
CA LYS A 45 -5.82 10.92 13.90
C LYS A 45 -4.42 10.92 13.31
N ARG A 46 -3.45 11.54 13.98
CA ARG A 46 -2.12 11.81 13.43
C ARG A 46 -1.07 10.84 13.96
N LEU A 47 -0.25 10.29 13.06
CA LEU A 47 1.10 9.82 13.38
C LEU A 47 2.08 10.88 12.87
N SER A 48 2.78 11.54 13.78
CA SER A 48 3.64 12.69 13.50
C SER A 48 4.98 12.22 12.92
N ILE A 49 5.19 12.48 11.63
CA ILE A 49 6.35 12.02 10.84
C ILE A 49 7.08 13.17 10.14
N VAL A 50 6.34 14.08 9.51
CA VAL A 50 6.82 15.33 8.90
C VAL A 50 6.02 16.50 9.47
N GLY A 51 6.68 17.63 9.67
CA GLY A 51 6.07 18.86 10.16
C GLY A 51 5.60 18.72 11.60
N LEU A 52 6.44 18.16 12.49
CA LEU A 52 6.03 17.80 13.86
C LEU A 52 5.26 18.92 14.58
N SER A 53 5.63 20.18 14.36
CA SER A 53 5.00 21.36 14.98
C SER A 53 3.87 22.02 14.19
N ASP A 54 3.77 21.82 12.88
CA ASP A 54 2.95 22.65 11.97
C ASP A 54 2.03 21.85 11.00
N GLY A 55 2.07 20.51 11.06
CA GLY A 55 1.25 19.62 10.24
C GLY A 55 -0.06 19.15 10.91
N GLN A 56 -0.60 19.87 11.89
CA GLN A 56 -1.86 19.50 12.54
C GLN A 56 -3.04 19.58 11.56
N GLN A 57 -3.96 18.63 11.69
CA GLN A 57 -5.13 18.54 10.83
C GLN A 57 -6.40 18.31 11.66
N PRO A 58 -7.59 18.75 11.22
CA PRO A 58 -7.89 19.34 9.91
C PRO A 58 -7.18 20.68 9.64
N PHE A 59 -6.53 20.80 8.48
CA PHE A 59 -5.74 21.96 8.11
C PHE A 59 -6.60 22.97 7.36
N THR A 60 -6.58 24.24 7.76
CA THR A 60 -7.52 25.26 7.26
C THR A 60 -6.79 26.42 6.61
N ILE A 61 -7.21 26.80 5.40
CA ILE A 61 -6.82 28.05 4.72
C ILE A 61 -8.09 28.70 4.20
N ASP A 62 -8.35 29.95 4.60
CA ASP A 62 -9.54 30.72 4.21
C ASP A 62 -10.84 29.92 4.40
N ASN A 63 -11.51 29.57 3.29
CA ASN A 63 -12.75 28.80 3.27
C ASN A 63 -12.56 27.29 3.16
N TYR A 64 -11.33 26.80 3.04
CA TYR A 64 -11.05 25.40 2.80
C TYR A 64 -10.54 24.68 4.04
N VAL A 65 -11.04 23.46 4.25
CA VAL A 65 -10.62 22.57 5.35
C VAL A 65 -10.17 21.25 4.75
N LEU A 66 -8.93 20.85 4.99
CA LEU A 66 -8.32 19.62 4.51
C LEU A 66 -8.22 18.59 5.64
N VAL A 67 -8.63 17.35 5.34
CA VAL A 67 -8.15 16.16 6.05
C VAL A 67 -7.44 15.24 5.07
N PHE A 68 -6.30 14.71 5.48
CA PHE A 68 -5.32 14.05 4.64
C PHE A 68 -4.62 12.92 5.40
N ASN A 69 -4.66 11.73 4.84
CA ASN A 69 -3.87 10.57 5.25
C ASN A 69 -2.88 10.23 4.14
N GLY A 70 -1.59 10.48 4.37
CA GLY A 70 -0.57 10.17 3.39
C GLY A 70 0.70 11.00 3.56
N GLU A 71 1.47 11.06 2.47
CA GLU A 71 2.66 11.89 2.28
C GLU A 71 2.74 12.30 0.81
N ILE A 72 2.99 13.59 0.53
CA ILE A 72 3.29 14.07 -0.83
C ILE A 72 4.82 14.19 -0.98
N TYR A 73 5.46 13.16 -1.53
CA TYR A 73 6.93 13.07 -1.59
C TYR A 73 7.57 14.21 -2.39
N ASN A 74 6.91 14.66 -3.45
CA ASN A 74 7.38 15.77 -4.28
C ASN A 74 6.91 17.16 -3.79
N TYR A 75 6.47 17.30 -2.53
CA TYR A 75 5.95 18.58 -2.02
C TYR A 75 6.93 19.75 -2.18
N GLN A 76 8.25 19.50 -2.08
CA GLN A 76 9.27 20.54 -2.27
C GLN A 76 9.34 21.04 -3.73
N GLU A 77 9.18 20.12 -4.69
CA GLU A 77 9.10 20.45 -6.12
C GLU A 77 7.82 21.25 -6.39
N LEU A 78 6.68 20.80 -5.86
CA LEU A 78 5.40 21.47 -6.02
C LEU A 78 5.36 22.84 -5.33
N ARG A 79 5.97 22.97 -4.15
CA ARG A 79 6.16 24.24 -3.44
C ARG A 79 6.94 25.23 -4.29
N SER A 80 8.00 24.78 -4.96
CA SER A 80 8.79 25.64 -5.86
C SER A 80 7.95 26.19 -7.01
N VAL A 81 7.12 25.35 -7.64
CA VAL A 81 6.17 25.77 -8.69
C VAL A 81 5.14 26.79 -8.18
N LEU A 82 4.67 26.63 -6.93
CA LEU A 82 3.72 27.56 -6.32
C LEU A 82 4.38 28.89 -5.91
N LEU A 83 5.64 28.86 -5.43
CA LEU A 83 6.41 30.05 -5.12
C LEU A 83 6.63 30.93 -6.36
N GLU A 84 6.88 30.33 -7.53
CA GLU A 84 6.96 31.05 -8.82
C GLU A 84 5.63 31.74 -9.20
N LYS A 85 4.50 31.27 -8.66
CA LYS A 85 3.18 31.90 -8.79
C LYS A 85 2.87 32.91 -7.68
N ASN A 86 3.87 33.30 -6.88
CA ASN A 86 3.76 34.20 -5.73
C ASN A 86 2.85 33.67 -4.60
N VAL A 87 2.72 32.35 -4.46
CA VAL A 87 2.01 31.73 -3.34
C VAL A 87 2.88 31.82 -2.10
N VAL A 88 2.35 32.41 -1.02
CA VAL A 88 3.02 32.49 0.29
C VAL A 88 2.78 31.19 1.06
N PHE A 89 3.72 30.79 1.91
CA PHE A 89 3.62 29.61 2.76
C PHE A 89 3.92 29.96 4.21
N ASP A 90 3.13 29.39 5.12
CA ASP A 90 3.15 29.62 6.56
C ASP A 90 3.87 28.47 7.29
N THR A 91 3.91 27.29 6.68
CA THR A 91 4.50 26.07 7.22
C THR A 91 5.50 25.47 6.22
N ASN A 92 6.20 24.41 6.63
CA ASN A 92 7.00 23.59 5.73
C ASN A 92 6.39 22.20 5.47
N SER A 93 5.12 22.01 5.85
CA SER A 93 4.42 20.74 5.71
C SER A 93 3.93 20.52 4.27
N ASP A 94 4.00 19.26 3.84
CA ASP A 94 3.38 18.77 2.62
C ASP A 94 1.85 18.98 2.61
N THR A 95 1.22 19.00 3.78
CA THR A 95 -0.22 19.26 3.98
C THR A 95 -0.62 20.66 3.50
N GLU A 96 0.20 21.68 3.80
CA GLU A 96 -0.05 23.04 3.32
C GLU A 96 0.12 23.12 1.81
N VAL A 97 1.16 22.48 1.28
CA VAL A 97 1.42 22.41 -0.17
C VAL A 97 0.25 21.77 -0.91
N LEU A 98 -0.31 20.67 -0.37
CA LEU A 98 -1.47 20.01 -0.94
C LEU A 98 -2.68 20.95 -1.03
N LEU A 99 -3.01 21.65 0.05
CA LEU A 99 -4.16 22.54 0.09
C LEU A 99 -3.94 23.79 -0.80
N LYS A 100 -2.75 24.41 -0.76
CA LYS A 100 -2.43 25.56 -1.61
C LYS A 100 -2.39 25.16 -3.09
N ALA A 101 -1.91 23.96 -3.43
CA ALA A 101 -1.97 23.46 -4.80
C ALA A 101 -3.41 23.39 -5.31
N TYR A 102 -4.34 22.84 -4.53
CA TYR A 102 -5.77 22.82 -4.90
C TYR A 102 -6.34 24.25 -5.06
N ILE A 103 -6.09 25.14 -4.11
CA ILE A 103 -6.59 26.53 -4.16
C ILE A 103 -6.14 27.26 -5.43
N HIS A 104 -4.88 27.06 -5.85
CA HIS A 104 -4.29 27.80 -6.97
C HIS A 104 -4.37 27.10 -8.32
N MET A 105 -4.49 25.78 -8.36
CA MET A 105 -4.53 24.98 -9.60
C MET A 105 -5.91 24.36 -9.87
N GLY A 106 -6.87 24.51 -8.94
CA GLY A 106 -8.17 23.85 -9.02
C GLY A 106 -8.03 22.33 -9.08
N ASN A 107 -8.87 21.68 -9.87
CA ASN A 107 -8.92 20.21 -9.97
C ASN A 107 -7.69 19.58 -10.62
N ASP A 108 -6.84 20.35 -11.32
CA ASP A 108 -5.65 19.81 -12.00
C ASP A 108 -4.48 19.54 -11.04
N PHE A 109 -4.54 20.03 -9.80
CA PHE A 109 -3.49 19.83 -8.80
C PHE A 109 -3.12 18.36 -8.59
N VAL A 110 -4.09 17.46 -8.70
CA VAL A 110 -3.91 16.01 -8.49
C VAL A 110 -2.93 15.38 -9.47
N ASP A 111 -2.81 15.91 -10.69
CA ASP A 111 -1.88 15.40 -11.70
C ASP A 111 -0.42 15.69 -11.33
N TYR A 112 -0.18 16.65 -10.44
CA TYR A 112 1.16 17.03 -9.98
C TYR A 112 1.61 16.27 -8.73
N LEU A 113 0.73 15.50 -8.09
CA LEU A 113 1.06 14.79 -6.85
C LEU A 113 1.86 13.52 -7.15
N ASP A 114 3.02 13.37 -6.49
CA ASP A 114 3.76 12.10 -6.38
C ASP A 114 3.85 11.74 -4.89
N GLY A 115 3.08 10.75 -4.48
CA GLY A 115 2.81 10.48 -3.09
C GLY A 115 1.91 9.27 -2.89
N MET A 116 1.71 8.93 -1.63
CA MET A 116 0.67 8.01 -1.19
C MET A 116 -0.34 8.85 -0.42
N TYR A 117 -1.61 8.86 -0.80
CA TYR A 117 -2.55 9.80 -0.20
C TYR A 117 -4.00 9.35 -0.33
N ALA A 118 -4.78 9.73 0.68
CA ALA A 118 -6.22 9.86 0.65
C ALA A 118 -6.57 11.19 1.32
N PHE A 119 -7.41 12.00 0.70
CA PHE A 119 -7.79 13.31 1.25
C PHE A 119 -9.26 13.64 1.01
N PHE A 120 -9.77 14.57 1.81
CA PHE A 120 -11.01 15.30 1.58
C PHE A 120 -10.76 16.80 1.84
N ILE A 121 -11.08 17.64 0.86
CA ILE A 121 -11.03 19.11 0.97
C ILE A 121 -12.46 19.63 0.96
N TYR A 122 -12.87 20.25 2.06
CA TYR A 122 -14.19 20.86 2.24
C TYR A 122 -14.14 22.35 1.96
N ASN A 123 -15.14 22.90 1.26
CA ASN A 123 -15.34 24.33 1.08
C ASN A 123 -16.50 24.81 1.97
N LYS A 124 -16.16 25.60 3.00
CA LYS A 124 -17.10 26.15 3.98
C LYS A 124 -18.16 27.07 3.37
N SER A 125 -17.85 27.76 2.26
CA SER A 125 -18.77 28.70 1.64
C SER A 125 -19.85 28.02 0.80
N THR A 126 -19.56 26.87 0.22
CA THR A 126 -20.48 26.16 -0.67
C THR A 126 -21.07 24.90 -0.05
N GLY A 127 -20.48 24.37 1.02
CA GLY A 127 -20.88 23.07 1.58
C GLY A 127 -20.42 21.88 0.74
N GLU A 128 -19.55 22.12 -0.24
CA GLU A 128 -19.06 21.11 -1.18
C GLU A 128 -17.68 20.59 -0.78
N GLY A 129 -17.23 19.53 -1.43
CA GLY A 129 -15.86 19.06 -1.25
C GLY A 129 -15.29 18.31 -2.44
N VAL A 130 -13.98 18.07 -2.40
CA VAL A 130 -13.29 17.19 -3.34
C VAL A 130 -12.49 16.14 -2.60
N TYR A 131 -12.42 14.93 -3.14
CA TYR A 131 -11.69 13.84 -2.52
C TYR A 131 -11.12 12.88 -3.55
N ALA A 132 -10.01 12.24 -3.20
CA ALA A 132 -9.34 11.25 -4.02
C ALA A 132 -8.49 10.34 -3.14
N ARG A 133 -8.08 9.20 -3.71
CA ARG A 133 -6.92 8.44 -3.25
C ARG A 133 -5.92 8.25 -4.40
N ASP A 134 -4.67 8.00 -4.05
CA ASP A 134 -3.54 7.90 -4.97
C ASP A 134 -3.76 6.89 -6.11
N ASN A 135 -2.99 7.03 -7.19
CA ASN A 135 -3.17 6.30 -8.44
C ASN A 135 -2.98 4.79 -8.37
N LEU A 136 -2.35 4.28 -7.31
CA LEU A 136 -2.07 2.85 -7.16
C LEU A 136 -2.84 2.22 -5.99
N GLY A 137 -3.57 3.03 -5.22
CA GLY A 137 -4.37 2.58 -4.08
C GLY A 137 -3.54 2.27 -2.83
N ILE A 138 -2.43 2.99 -2.62
CA ILE A 138 -1.56 2.81 -1.45
C ILE A 138 -2.28 3.20 -0.16
N LYS A 139 -3.01 4.32 -0.15
CA LYS A 139 -3.85 4.73 0.98
C LYS A 139 -5.31 4.37 0.74
N PRO A 140 -5.99 3.72 1.72
CA PRO A 140 -7.41 3.42 1.61
C PRO A 140 -8.27 4.66 1.89
N LEU A 141 -9.43 4.70 1.23
CA LEU A 141 -10.52 5.63 1.54
C LEU A 141 -11.85 4.95 1.20
N TYR A 142 -12.76 4.90 2.15
CA TYR A 142 -14.11 4.38 1.98
C TYR A 142 -15.11 5.51 2.10
N ILE A 143 -16.24 5.36 1.41
CA ILE A 143 -17.35 6.30 1.46
C ILE A 143 -18.67 5.58 1.66
N TRP A 144 -19.61 6.30 2.27
CA TRP A 144 -21.01 5.94 2.43
C TRP A 144 -21.85 7.17 2.08
N GLY A 145 -22.99 6.99 1.43
CA GLY A 145 -23.91 8.11 1.22
C GLY A 145 -25.33 7.69 0.83
N VAL A 146 -26.33 8.26 1.49
CA VAL A 146 -27.76 8.00 1.30
C VAL A 146 -28.57 9.22 1.79
N ASN A 147 -29.62 9.61 1.05
CA ASN A 147 -30.58 10.63 1.49
C ASN A 147 -29.94 11.94 2.00
N ASN A 148 -28.97 12.48 1.25
CA ASN A 148 -28.18 13.67 1.62
C ASN A 148 -27.20 13.52 2.79
N GLU A 149 -27.11 12.32 3.39
CA GLU A 149 -26.03 11.99 4.32
C GLU A 149 -24.84 11.47 3.52
N PHE A 150 -23.63 11.89 3.89
CA PHE A 150 -22.37 11.44 3.31
C PHE A 150 -21.34 11.26 4.41
N ALA A 151 -20.56 10.20 4.32
CA ALA A 151 -19.46 9.95 5.24
C ALA A 151 -18.30 9.30 4.51
N PHE A 152 -17.10 9.51 5.04
CA PHE A 152 -15.89 8.87 4.56
C PHE A 152 -15.00 8.45 5.73
N SER A 153 -14.12 7.49 5.50
CA SER A 153 -13.18 6.98 6.50
C SER A 153 -12.01 6.26 5.85
N SER A 154 -10.83 6.31 6.46
CA SER A 154 -9.67 5.48 6.06
C SER A 154 -9.98 3.98 6.14
N GLU A 155 -10.90 3.58 7.03
CA GLU A 155 -11.31 2.19 7.26
C GLU A 155 -12.83 2.03 7.15
N ALA A 156 -13.30 0.87 6.72
CA ALA A 156 -14.71 0.61 6.45
C ALA A 156 -15.54 0.38 7.72
N LEU A 157 -14.97 -0.20 8.78
CA LEU A 157 -15.69 -0.52 10.02
C LEU A 157 -16.39 0.69 10.67
N PRO A 158 -15.77 1.89 10.78
CA PRO A 158 -16.47 3.10 11.21
C PRO A 158 -17.75 3.39 10.41
N LEU A 159 -17.69 3.23 9.07
CA LEU A 159 -18.85 3.46 8.20
C LEU A 159 -19.91 2.36 8.32
N ILE A 160 -19.50 1.11 8.53
CA ILE A 160 -20.43 -0.01 8.77
C ILE A 160 -21.22 0.23 10.06
N LYS A 161 -20.55 0.67 11.14
CA LYS A 161 -21.20 1.04 12.41
C LYS A 161 -22.16 2.23 12.21
N LEU A 162 -21.72 3.24 11.48
CA LEU A 162 -22.55 4.41 11.15
C LEU A 162 -23.80 4.04 10.34
N GLN A 163 -23.65 3.22 9.29
CA GLN A 163 -24.76 2.74 8.48
C GLN A 163 -25.77 1.96 9.32
N LYS A 164 -25.31 1.09 10.22
CA LYS A 164 -26.20 0.36 11.15
C LYS A 164 -26.96 1.30 12.08
N LEU A 165 -26.35 2.38 12.52
CA LEU A 165 -26.97 3.37 13.39
C LEU A 165 -28.05 4.18 12.64
N LEU A 166 -27.69 4.72 11.47
CA LEU A 166 -28.54 5.68 10.74
C LEU A 166 -29.54 5.03 9.79
N ASN A 167 -29.25 3.82 9.31
CA ASN A 167 -30.10 3.07 8.39
C ASN A 167 -30.11 1.55 8.65
N PRO A 168 -30.55 1.09 9.84
CA PRO A 168 -30.51 -0.33 10.22
C PRO A 168 -31.34 -1.25 9.33
N LYS A 169 -32.45 -0.75 8.76
CA LYS A 169 -33.38 -1.57 7.96
C LYS A 169 -32.82 -1.96 6.59
N ASP A 170 -31.96 -1.11 6.02
CA ASP A 170 -31.33 -1.35 4.72
C ASP A 170 -29.91 -1.91 4.85
N PHE A 171 -29.44 -2.18 6.08
CA PHE A 171 -28.13 -2.76 6.29
C PHE A 171 -28.08 -4.20 5.77
N ARG A 172 -27.29 -4.42 4.71
CA ARG A 172 -27.05 -5.75 4.12
C ARG A 172 -25.59 -5.88 3.72
N ILE A 173 -25.01 -7.04 3.98
CA ILE A 173 -23.70 -7.39 3.42
C ILE A 173 -23.91 -7.76 1.95
N SER A 174 -23.08 -7.22 1.07
CA SER A 174 -23.15 -7.50 -0.36
C SER A 174 -22.81 -8.96 -0.66
N GLU A 175 -23.74 -9.68 -1.28
CA GLU A 175 -23.51 -11.05 -1.74
C GLU A 175 -22.38 -11.12 -2.78
N TYR A 176 -22.21 -10.07 -3.58
CA TYR A 176 -21.11 -9.97 -4.54
C TYR A 176 -19.77 -9.82 -3.84
N ALA A 177 -19.68 -8.98 -2.80
CA ALA A 177 -18.45 -8.83 -2.02
C ALA A 177 -18.09 -10.14 -1.30
N LEU A 178 -19.10 -10.82 -0.73
CA LEU A 178 -18.91 -12.12 -0.10
C LEU A 178 -18.44 -13.18 -1.11
N SER A 179 -19.10 -13.27 -2.26
CA SER A 179 -18.70 -14.18 -3.34
C SER A 179 -17.28 -13.89 -3.82
N HIS A 180 -16.93 -12.62 -4.02
CA HIS A 180 -15.58 -12.24 -4.41
C HIS A 180 -14.54 -12.65 -3.36
N TYR A 181 -14.82 -12.41 -2.08
CA TYR A 181 -13.97 -12.85 -0.98
C TYR A 181 -13.78 -14.37 -0.95
N LEU A 182 -14.86 -15.15 -1.11
CA LEU A 182 -14.78 -16.62 -1.12
C LEU A 182 -13.96 -17.17 -2.29
N ASN A 183 -13.95 -16.47 -3.44
CA ASN A 183 -13.21 -16.89 -4.64
C ASN A 183 -11.75 -16.41 -4.67
N HIS A 184 -11.46 -15.21 -4.14
CA HIS A 184 -10.16 -14.55 -4.30
C HIS A 184 -9.42 -14.32 -2.99
N GLY A 185 -10.07 -14.54 -1.84
CA GLY A 185 -9.50 -14.35 -0.51
C GLY A 185 -9.41 -12.88 -0.08
N HIS A 186 -10.01 -11.93 -0.79
CA HIS A 186 -10.06 -10.52 -0.37
C HIS A 186 -11.27 -9.82 -0.99
N THR A 187 -11.71 -8.69 -0.40
CA THR A 187 -12.68 -7.81 -1.07
C THR A 187 -11.99 -6.98 -2.16
N SER A 188 -12.76 -6.36 -3.07
CA SER A 188 -12.24 -5.44 -4.10
C SER A 188 -12.95 -4.08 -4.01
N ASP A 189 -13.03 -3.36 -5.12
CA ASP A 189 -13.92 -2.21 -5.35
C ASP A 189 -15.42 -2.53 -5.25
N ILE A 190 -15.80 -3.81 -5.14
CA ILE A 190 -17.19 -4.21 -4.93
C ILE A 190 -17.68 -3.62 -3.59
N PRO A 191 -18.84 -2.93 -3.57
CA PRO A 191 -19.42 -2.42 -2.34
C PRO A 191 -19.56 -3.50 -1.27
N ILE A 192 -19.12 -3.20 -0.05
CA ILE A 192 -19.06 -4.13 1.09
C ILE A 192 -20.47 -4.37 1.63
N THR A 193 -21.23 -3.29 1.68
CA THR A 193 -22.67 -3.26 1.81
C THR A 193 -23.23 -2.64 0.54
N ASP A 194 -24.55 -2.62 0.37
CA ASP A 194 -25.17 -1.96 -0.79
C ASP A 194 -24.88 -0.45 -0.88
N GLN A 195 -24.24 0.16 0.13
CA GLN A 195 -24.05 1.61 0.26
C GLN A 195 -22.62 2.03 0.63
N ILE A 196 -21.74 1.10 1.03
CA ILE A 196 -20.36 1.41 1.40
C ILE A 196 -19.42 0.88 0.32
N ARG A 197 -18.60 1.77 -0.25
CA ARG A 197 -17.63 1.43 -1.29
C ARG A 197 -16.27 2.04 -1.00
N MET A 198 -15.23 1.37 -1.47
CA MET A 198 -13.89 1.97 -1.56
C MET A 198 -13.90 3.01 -2.68
N VAL A 199 -13.27 4.17 -2.45
CA VAL A 199 -13.10 5.19 -3.48
C VAL A 199 -12.22 4.63 -4.59
N PRO A 200 -12.59 4.74 -5.88
CA PRO A 200 -11.70 4.35 -6.97
C PRO A 200 -10.36 5.08 -6.91
N LYS A 201 -9.25 4.34 -7.01
CA LYS A 201 -7.89 4.91 -7.04
C LYS A 201 -7.66 5.75 -8.29
N GLY A 202 -6.83 6.79 -8.19
CA GLY A 202 -6.47 7.61 -9.34
C GLY A 202 -7.65 8.38 -9.94
N VAL A 203 -8.68 8.67 -9.14
CA VAL A 203 -9.88 9.39 -9.58
C VAL A 203 -10.22 10.48 -8.58
N LEU A 204 -10.42 11.70 -9.08
CA LEU A 204 -10.90 12.84 -8.30
C LEU A 204 -12.42 12.90 -8.36
N PHE A 205 -13.05 13.01 -7.19
CA PHE A 205 -14.49 13.15 -7.03
C PHE A 205 -14.86 14.51 -6.45
N HIS A 206 -15.99 15.04 -6.90
CA HIS A 206 -16.67 16.19 -6.30
C HIS A 206 -17.83 15.70 -5.48
N TYR A 207 -17.96 16.25 -4.28
CA TYR A 207 -19.10 16.07 -3.40
C TYR A 207 -19.93 17.36 -3.39
N SER A 208 -21.24 17.23 -3.65
CA SER A 208 -22.20 18.31 -3.52
C SER A 208 -23.58 17.75 -3.19
N ASN A 209 -24.23 18.30 -2.15
CA ASN A 209 -25.59 17.94 -1.72
C ASN A 209 -25.84 16.43 -1.59
N GLY A 210 -24.95 15.70 -0.89
CA GLY A 210 -25.12 14.25 -0.69
C GLY A 210 -24.71 13.37 -1.86
N GLN A 211 -24.30 13.96 -2.98
CA GLN A 211 -23.94 13.24 -4.19
C GLN A 211 -22.45 13.34 -4.44
N SER A 212 -21.88 12.25 -4.98
CA SER A 212 -20.49 12.20 -5.41
C SER A 212 -20.41 11.97 -6.91
N THR A 213 -19.76 12.90 -7.62
CA THR A 213 -19.57 12.82 -9.06
C THR A 213 -18.09 12.66 -9.39
N LYS A 214 -17.77 11.79 -10.35
CA LYS A 214 -16.40 11.68 -10.87
C LYS A 214 -16.10 12.94 -11.68
N ILE A 215 -15.04 13.66 -11.30
CA ILE A 215 -14.57 14.85 -12.02
C ILE A 215 -13.54 14.45 -13.08
N LYS A 216 -12.55 13.65 -12.67
CA LYS A 216 -11.32 13.46 -13.45
C LYS A 216 -10.61 12.15 -13.09
N GLU A 217 -10.05 11.49 -14.10
CA GLU A 217 -9.00 10.49 -13.91
C GLU A 217 -7.66 11.20 -13.78
N ILE A 218 -6.90 10.86 -12.75
CA ILE A 218 -5.62 11.51 -12.43
C ILE A 218 -4.57 11.04 -13.43
N ASP A 219 -3.88 11.99 -14.08
CA ASP A 219 -2.81 11.66 -15.00
C ASP A 219 -1.56 11.19 -14.25
N PHE A 220 -1.32 9.88 -14.30
CA PHE A 220 -0.15 9.25 -13.68
C PHE A 220 1.07 9.17 -14.61
N SER A 221 1.02 9.78 -15.79
CA SER A 221 2.16 9.80 -16.71
C SER A 221 3.29 10.70 -16.20
N TYR A 222 4.54 10.29 -16.44
CA TYR A 222 5.72 11.04 -16.01
C TYR A 222 6.88 10.85 -16.98
N ASP A 223 7.52 11.96 -17.36
CA ASP A 223 8.73 11.92 -18.18
C ASP A 223 9.98 11.77 -17.30
N ILE A 224 10.51 10.55 -17.25
CA ILE A 224 11.77 10.23 -16.55
C ILE A 224 13.02 10.69 -17.33
N GLY A 225 12.86 11.26 -18.52
CA GLY A 225 13.93 11.75 -19.38
C GLY A 225 14.98 10.70 -19.71
N LYS A 226 16.25 11.15 -19.78
CA LYS A 226 17.42 10.31 -20.07
C LYS A 226 18.09 9.73 -18.82
N LYS A 227 17.48 9.85 -17.63
CA LYS A 227 18.04 9.27 -16.39
C LYS A 227 18.13 7.74 -16.52
N ASN A 228 19.19 7.17 -15.95
CA ASN A 228 19.33 5.72 -15.86
C ASN A 228 18.49 5.16 -14.69
N ASP A 229 18.16 3.87 -14.76
CA ASP A 229 17.28 3.19 -13.79
C ASP A 229 17.75 3.40 -12.33
N LEU A 230 19.06 3.34 -12.06
CA LEU A 230 19.59 3.52 -10.70
C LEU A 230 19.43 4.96 -10.20
N ALA A 231 19.62 5.96 -11.06
CA ALA A 231 19.43 7.35 -10.68
C ALA A 231 17.98 7.62 -10.28
N ILE A 232 17.01 7.05 -11.02
CA ILE A 232 15.59 7.14 -10.70
C ILE A 232 15.33 6.53 -9.32
N PHE A 233 15.73 5.27 -9.08
CA PHE A 233 15.55 4.65 -7.76
C PHE A 233 16.26 5.42 -6.63
N LYS A 234 17.44 6.02 -6.89
CA LYS A 234 18.14 6.85 -5.90
C LYS A 234 17.35 8.11 -5.53
N ASP A 235 16.76 8.77 -6.52
CA ASP A 235 15.93 9.96 -6.29
C ASP A 235 14.67 9.61 -5.50
N GLU A 236 14.02 8.49 -5.81
CA GLU A 236 12.82 8.04 -5.09
C GLU A 236 13.09 7.61 -3.66
N VAL A 237 14.13 6.80 -3.44
CA VAL A 237 14.53 6.42 -2.08
C VAL A 237 14.96 7.65 -1.29
N ARG A 238 15.64 8.63 -1.90
CA ARG A 238 16.02 9.88 -1.22
C ARG A 238 14.80 10.67 -0.75
N GLN A 239 13.80 10.83 -1.61
CA GLN A 239 12.55 11.53 -1.25
C GLN A 239 11.83 10.80 -0.11
N GLN A 240 11.70 9.47 -0.20
CA GLN A 240 10.96 8.71 0.81
C GLN A 240 11.76 8.47 2.10
N LEU A 241 13.07 8.74 2.13
CA LEU A 241 13.86 8.83 3.37
C LEU A 241 13.75 10.20 4.05
N HIS A 242 13.14 11.20 3.41
CA HIS A 242 12.93 12.51 4.02
C HIS A 242 11.77 12.44 5.05
N ALA A 243 12.12 12.61 6.32
CA ALA A 243 11.20 12.67 7.46
C ALA A 243 11.92 13.38 8.62
N ASP A 244 11.15 13.94 9.57
CA ASP A 244 11.69 14.53 10.81
C ASP A 244 12.08 13.46 11.84
N VAL A 245 11.70 12.20 11.57
CA VAL A 245 12.03 11.01 12.35
C VAL A 245 12.95 10.08 11.55
N ASP A 246 13.59 9.13 12.24
CA ASP A 246 14.38 8.10 11.55
C ASP A 246 13.48 7.27 10.61
N VAL A 247 14.06 6.83 9.48
CA VAL A 247 13.40 5.95 8.51
C VAL A 247 14.21 4.65 8.34
N GLY A 248 13.56 3.52 8.62
CA GLY A 248 14.14 2.18 8.50
C GLY A 248 13.79 1.51 7.17
N ILE A 249 14.22 0.26 6.99
CA ILE A 249 13.91 -0.53 5.79
C ILE A 249 13.57 -1.98 6.18
N PHE A 250 12.47 -2.52 5.67
CA PHE A 250 12.20 -3.95 5.76
C PHE A 250 13.11 -4.72 4.81
N LEU A 251 13.95 -5.60 5.38
CA LEU A 251 14.99 -6.35 4.67
C LEU A 251 14.70 -7.86 4.69
N SER A 252 14.00 -8.35 3.66
CA SER A 252 13.76 -9.79 3.48
C SER A 252 14.91 -10.57 2.83
N GLY A 253 16.01 -9.89 2.47
CA GLY A 253 17.07 -10.47 1.63
C GLY A 253 16.62 -10.77 0.19
N GLY A 254 15.41 -10.37 -0.20
CA GLY A 254 14.89 -10.40 -1.56
C GLY A 254 15.52 -9.32 -2.45
N ILE A 255 15.22 -9.35 -3.75
CA ILE A 255 15.82 -8.42 -4.73
C ILE A 255 15.40 -6.98 -4.44
N ASP A 256 14.13 -6.77 -4.12
CA ASP A 256 13.53 -5.43 -4.00
C ASP A 256 14.01 -4.75 -2.73
N SER A 257 13.85 -5.43 -1.59
CA SER A 257 14.35 -4.96 -0.29
C SER A 257 15.86 -4.74 -0.30
N SER A 258 16.66 -5.65 -0.90
CA SER A 258 18.11 -5.48 -1.00
C SER A 258 18.51 -4.29 -1.88
N LEU A 259 17.74 -3.98 -2.93
CA LEU A 259 17.96 -2.79 -3.75
C LEU A 259 17.71 -1.52 -2.93
N LEU A 260 16.59 -1.47 -2.19
CA LEU A 260 16.27 -0.34 -1.30
C LEU A 260 17.33 -0.17 -0.21
N THR A 261 17.75 -1.25 0.46
CA THR A 261 18.80 -1.19 1.49
C THR A 261 20.12 -0.68 0.92
N GLY A 262 20.56 -1.20 -0.23
CA GLY A 262 21.81 -0.76 -0.84
C GLY A 262 21.78 0.70 -1.30
N ILE A 263 20.62 1.19 -1.75
CA ILE A 263 20.44 2.60 -2.10
C ILE A 263 20.36 3.47 -0.84
N GLY A 264 19.55 3.07 0.14
CA GLY A 264 19.37 3.81 1.40
C GLY A 264 20.69 3.97 2.15
N ALA A 265 21.49 2.90 2.27
CA ALA A 265 22.81 2.94 2.88
C ALA A 265 23.83 3.79 2.10
N SER A 266 23.55 4.12 0.82
CA SER A 266 24.37 5.07 0.05
C SER A 266 23.96 6.52 0.24
N ILE A 267 22.81 6.78 0.90
CA ILE A 267 22.24 8.11 1.13
C ILE A 267 22.42 8.51 2.60
N ARG A 268 22.21 7.57 3.54
CA ARG A 268 22.37 7.79 4.98
C ARG A 268 23.29 6.71 5.57
N ASN A 269 24.04 7.11 6.59
CA ASN A 269 24.77 6.17 7.45
C ASN A 269 23.81 5.56 8.49
N ASN A 270 24.17 4.41 9.06
CA ASN A 270 23.42 3.75 10.15
C ASN A 270 21.94 3.49 9.83
N VAL A 271 21.66 3.05 8.60
CA VAL A 271 20.30 2.66 8.22
C VAL A 271 19.87 1.47 9.06
N LYS A 272 18.74 1.60 9.77
CA LYS A 272 18.11 0.51 10.49
C LYS A 272 17.36 -0.41 9.53
N THR A 273 17.51 -1.71 9.71
CA THR A 273 16.91 -2.74 8.86
C THR A 273 16.26 -3.82 9.70
N PHE A 274 15.04 -4.22 9.35
CA PHE A 274 14.24 -5.15 10.13
C PHE A 274 13.81 -6.35 9.29
N SER A 275 13.81 -7.55 9.87
CA SER A 275 13.37 -8.75 9.17
C SER A 275 12.74 -9.79 10.09
N ILE A 276 12.00 -10.72 9.49
CA ILE A 276 11.50 -11.92 10.15
C ILE A 276 12.43 -13.08 9.83
N ALA A 277 12.77 -13.86 10.86
CA ALA A 277 13.47 -15.13 10.74
C ALA A 277 12.53 -16.30 11.12
N PHE A 278 12.63 -17.41 10.38
CA PHE A 278 11.90 -18.65 10.67
C PHE A 278 12.90 -19.75 10.99
N ASP A 279 13.48 -19.72 12.20
CA ASP A 279 14.58 -20.61 12.57
C ASP A 279 14.24 -22.09 12.33
N GLY A 280 15.19 -22.84 11.77
CA GLY A 280 15.02 -24.25 11.43
C GLY A 280 14.20 -24.56 10.16
N HIS A 281 13.46 -23.59 9.58
CA HIS A 281 12.56 -23.84 8.43
C HIS A 281 13.23 -23.58 7.07
N LYS A 282 14.06 -24.53 6.64
CA LYS A 282 14.80 -24.47 5.36
C LYS A 282 13.87 -24.29 4.15
N GLY A 283 14.07 -23.21 3.40
CA GLY A 283 13.30 -22.90 2.17
C GLY A 283 12.15 -21.92 2.38
N VAL A 284 11.93 -21.48 3.62
CA VAL A 284 11.09 -20.34 4.00
C VAL A 284 11.93 -19.24 4.64
N ASP A 285 12.90 -19.62 5.47
CA ASP A 285 13.80 -18.65 6.11
C ASP A 285 14.75 -17.98 5.11
N GLU A 286 14.64 -16.66 4.98
CA GLU A 286 15.52 -15.83 4.15
C GLU A 286 16.55 -15.04 4.99
N SER A 287 16.61 -15.26 6.31
CA SER A 287 17.46 -14.51 7.25
C SER A 287 18.95 -14.50 6.87
N GLU A 288 19.49 -15.61 6.34
CA GLU A 288 20.88 -15.65 5.84
C GLU A 288 21.16 -14.56 4.79
N PHE A 289 20.22 -14.34 3.88
CA PHE A 289 20.35 -13.32 2.84
C PHE A 289 20.21 -11.91 3.40
N SER A 290 19.32 -11.71 4.37
CA SER A 290 19.18 -10.44 5.08
C SER A 290 20.48 -10.06 5.80
N ARG A 291 21.08 -10.99 6.56
CA ARG A 291 22.40 -10.80 7.20
C ARG A 291 23.51 -10.50 6.19
N GLU A 292 23.52 -11.16 5.04
CA GLU A 292 24.51 -10.92 4.00
C GLU A 292 24.42 -9.49 3.43
N VAL A 293 23.21 -9.02 3.15
CA VAL A 293 22.95 -7.65 2.68
C VAL A 293 23.32 -6.64 3.76
N SER A 294 22.88 -6.88 4.99
CA SER A 294 23.18 -6.02 6.14
C SER A 294 24.69 -5.87 6.35
N LYS A 295 25.42 -6.99 6.43
CA LYS A 295 26.88 -7.00 6.58
C LYS A 295 27.58 -6.24 5.46
N LYS A 296 27.09 -6.35 4.23
CA LYS A 296 27.68 -5.66 3.08
C LYS A 296 27.55 -4.14 3.19
N PHE A 297 26.41 -3.64 3.66
CA PHE A 297 26.12 -2.21 3.73
C PHE A 297 26.32 -1.59 5.11
N GLY A 298 26.68 -2.39 6.11
CA GLY A 298 26.90 -1.91 7.48
C GLY A 298 25.64 -1.36 8.14
N THR A 299 24.47 -1.94 7.84
CA THR A 299 23.20 -1.51 8.44
C THR A 299 23.06 -2.04 9.86
N GLU A 300 22.38 -1.29 10.72
CA GLU A 300 21.93 -1.78 12.03
C GLU A 300 20.76 -2.74 11.78
N HIS A 301 20.99 -4.04 11.96
CA HIS A 301 20.03 -5.06 11.55
C HIS A 301 19.45 -5.82 12.73
N THR A 302 18.13 -5.76 12.85
CA THR A 302 17.35 -6.49 13.85
C THR A 302 16.56 -7.60 13.14
N GLU A 303 16.71 -8.83 13.64
CA GLU A 303 15.96 -10.00 13.19
C GLU A 303 15.00 -10.43 14.29
N PHE A 304 13.72 -10.55 13.95
CA PHE A 304 12.70 -11.03 14.88
C PHE A 304 12.32 -12.47 14.54
N LEU A 305 12.44 -13.36 15.53
CA LEU A 305 12.07 -14.76 15.37
C LEU A 305 10.55 -14.89 15.33
N PHE A 306 10.02 -15.54 14.30
CA PHE A 306 8.61 -15.87 14.20
C PHE A 306 8.42 -17.39 14.16
N ASP A 307 7.80 -17.92 15.20
CA ASP A 307 7.55 -19.35 15.39
C ASP A 307 6.05 -19.65 15.56
N GLU A 308 5.72 -20.92 15.79
CA GLU A 308 4.34 -21.37 16.01
C GLU A 308 3.69 -20.71 17.24
N SER A 309 4.46 -20.51 18.32
CA SER A 309 3.95 -19.89 19.55
C SER A 309 3.56 -18.43 19.31
N THR A 310 4.40 -17.72 18.55
CA THR A 310 4.15 -16.35 18.09
C THR A 310 2.93 -16.34 17.20
N LEU A 311 2.83 -17.25 16.24
CA LEU A 311 1.65 -17.35 15.38
C LEU A 311 0.34 -17.43 16.19
N LEU A 312 0.26 -18.34 17.16
CA LEU A 312 -0.95 -18.54 17.95
C LEU A 312 -1.29 -17.31 18.81
N LYS A 313 -0.28 -16.62 19.33
CA LYS A 313 -0.44 -15.40 20.13
C LYS A 313 -1.07 -14.25 19.33
N TYR A 314 -0.74 -14.12 18.04
CA TYR A 314 -1.17 -12.99 17.21
C TYR A 314 -2.49 -13.23 16.46
N ILE A 315 -3.13 -14.40 16.58
CA ILE A 315 -4.44 -14.63 15.95
C ILE A 315 -5.50 -13.61 16.41
N PRO A 316 -5.66 -13.30 17.72
CA PRO A 316 -6.61 -12.29 18.16
C PRO A 316 -6.30 -10.90 17.61
N ASP A 317 -5.02 -10.49 17.61
CA ASP A 317 -4.60 -9.19 17.07
C ASP A 317 -4.83 -9.10 15.57
N LEU A 318 -4.63 -10.19 14.83
CA LEU A 318 -4.97 -10.25 13.41
C LEU A 318 -6.47 -9.98 13.20
N ILE A 319 -7.35 -10.59 14.01
CA ILE A 319 -8.80 -10.36 13.91
C ILE A 319 -9.16 -8.90 14.19
N ASN A 320 -8.53 -8.27 15.18
CA ASN A 320 -8.78 -6.86 15.52
C ASN A 320 -8.19 -5.89 14.48
N CYS A 321 -7.06 -6.24 13.88
CA CYS A 321 -6.41 -5.49 12.79
C CYS A 321 -7.22 -5.56 11.49
N MET A 322 -8.03 -6.61 11.28
CA MET A 322 -8.81 -6.78 10.06
C MET A 322 -10.01 -5.82 10.01
N ASP A 323 -9.88 -4.76 9.20
CA ASP A 323 -11.01 -3.88 8.82
C ASP A 323 -12.06 -4.65 7.99
N LEU A 324 -11.64 -5.27 6.88
CA LEU A 324 -12.44 -6.27 6.14
C LEU A 324 -11.58 -7.51 5.89
N PRO A 325 -12.18 -8.68 5.67
CA PRO A 325 -11.43 -9.93 5.65
C PRO A 325 -10.47 -10.01 4.46
N VAL A 326 -9.23 -10.40 4.75
CA VAL A 326 -8.16 -10.70 3.79
C VAL A 326 -7.52 -12.03 4.19
N CYS A 327 -7.51 -12.98 3.25
CA CYS A 327 -6.94 -14.31 3.38
C CYS A 327 -5.51 -14.28 2.83
N ASP A 328 -4.58 -13.75 3.62
CA ASP A 328 -3.15 -13.83 3.34
C ASP A 328 -2.40 -14.27 4.60
N PRO A 329 -1.87 -15.50 4.66
CA PRO A 329 -1.11 -15.99 5.81
C PRO A 329 0.12 -15.13 6.16
N ALA A 330 0.63 -14.36 5.19
CA ALA A 330 1.69 -13.39 5.41
C ALA A 330 1.31 -12.24 6.37
N MET A 331 0.02 -12.03 6.66
CA MET A 331 -0.43 -10.98 7.57
C MET A 331 0.10 -11.19 8.99
N LEU A 332 0.19 -12.43 9.48
CA LEU A 332 0.65 -12.72 10.85
C LEU A 332 2.11 -12.32 11.09
N PRO A 333 3.11 -12.80 10.30
CA PRO A 333 4.48 -12.35 10.46
C PRO A 333 4.66 -10.87 10.12
N MET A 334 3.84 -10.30 9.24
CA MET A 334 3.88 -8.85 8.97
C MET A 334 3.38 -8.03 10.17
N LEU A 335 2.29 -8.47 10.81
CA LEU A 335 1.73 -7.86 12.01
C LEU A 335 2.78 -7.87 13.14
N TYR A 336 3.39 -9.04 13.38
CA TYR A 336 4.48 -9.16 14.35
C TYR A 336 5.68 -8.26 13.99
N LEU A 337 6.13 -8.28 12.73
CA LEU A 337 7.22 -7.43 12.26
C LEU A 337 6.93 -5.94 12.53
N CYS A 338 5.72 -5.48 12.24
CA CYS A 338 5.34 -4.09 12.42
C CYS A 338 5.31 -3.70 13.89
N GLU A 339 4.74 -4.55 14.76
CA GLU A 339 4.73 -4.28 16.21
C GLU A 339 6.14 -4.21 16.78
N GLN A 340 7.03 -5.14 16.43
CA GLN A 340 8.40 -5.11 16.95
C GLN A 340 9.18 -3.90 16.41
N THR A 341 8.93 -3.54 15.14
CA THR A 341 9.62 -2.41 14.50
C THR A 341 9.18 -1.07 15.05
N LYS A 342 7.89 -0.89 15.41
CA LYS A 342 7.39 0.39 15.93
C LYS A 342 8.06 0.81 17.24
N GLU A 343 8.58 -0.14 18.01
CA GLU A 343 9.33 0.15 19.25
C GLU A 343 10.66 0.87 18.97
N GLU A 344 11.17 0.76 17.75
CA GLU A 344 12.43 1.39 17.36
C GLU A 344 12.27 2.59 16.43
N ILE A 345 11.23 2.61 15.60
CA ILE A 345 11.08 3.59 14.52
C ILE A 345 9.62 3.78 14.09
N LYS A 346 9.26 4.97 13.60
CA LYS A 346 7.89 5.28 13.14
C LYS A 346 7.68 5.08 11.64
N VAL A 347 8.75 4.95 10.86
CA VAL A 347 8.68 4.91 9.39
C VAL A 347 9.63 3.85 8.84
N VAL A 348 9.17 3.08 7.86
CA VAL A 348 9.98 2.10 7.14
C VAL A 348 9.70 2.10 5.64
N LEU A 349 10.72 1.75 4.84
CA LEU A 349 10.55 1.48 3.41
C LEU A 349 10.29 -0.03 3.18
N SER A 350 9.35 -0.34 2.30
CA SER A 350 9.04 -1.70 1.81
C SER A 350 9.30 -1.85 0.31
N GLY A 351 9.63 -3.07 -0.10
CA GLY A 351 9.84 -3.46 -1.50
C GLY A 351 8.57 -3.83 -2.27
N ASP A 352 7.38 -3.58 -1.72
CA ASP A 352 6.09 -3.86 -2.36
C ASP A 352 5.98 -3.15 -3.72
N GLY A 353 5.37 -3.82 -4.71
CA GLY A 353 5.29 -3.31 -6.09
C GLY A 353 6.39 -3.79 -7.03
N GLY A 354 7.53 -4.25 -6.49
CA GLY A 354 8.64 -4.70 -7.32
C GLY A 354 8.32 -5.93 -8.18
N ASP A 355 7.46 -6.84 -7.71
CA ASP A 355 7.02 -8.01 -8.48
C ASP A 355 6.02 -7.68 -9.57
N GLU A 356 5.10 -6.78 -9.27
CA GLU A 356 4.01 -6.34 -10.14
C GLU A 356 4.52 -5.50 -11.29
N LEU A 357 5.42 -4.56 -11.01
CA LEU A 357 5.93 -3.64 -12.03
C LEU A 357 7.03 -4.25 -12.91
N PHE A 358 7.81 -5.19 -12.38
CA PHE A 358 8.99 -5.74 -13.07
C PHE A 358 8.93 -7.25 -13.32
N GLY A 359 7.75 -7.86 -13.35
CA GLY A 359 7.61 -9.24 -13.83
C GLY A 359 8.28 -10.27 -12.92
N GLY A 360 8.01 -10.19 -11.62
CA GLY A 360 8.68 -11.00 -10.61
C GLY A 360 8.02 -12.32 -10.25
N TYR A 361 6.75 -12.49 -10.61
CA TYR A 361 6.01 -13.69 -10.25
C TYR A 361 6.27 -14.89 -11.16
N THR A 362 6.12 -16.09 -10.60
CA THR A 362 6.29 -17.34 -11.34
C THR A 362 5.24 -17.48 -12.44
N HIS A 363 3.99 -17.06 -12.20
CA HIS A 363 2.94 -17.12 -13.22
C HIS A 363 3.24 -16.21 -14.41
N HIS A 364 3.88 -15.05 -14.24
CA HIS A 364 4.33 -14.22 -15.37
C HIS A 364 5.24 -14.98 -16.33
N ARG A 365 6.15 -15.82 -15.80
CA ARG A 365 7.01 -16.68 -16.62
C ARG A 365 6.20 -17.72 -17.37
N ILE A 366 5.19 -18.29 -16.73
CA ILE A 366 4.35 -19.32 -17.33
C ILE A 366 3.49 -18.72 -18.46
N VAL A 367 2.96 -17.52 -18.27
CA VAL A 367 2.26 -16.76 -19.32
C VAL A 367 3.18 -16.53 -20.52
N LYS A 368 4.37 -15.96 -20.29
CA LYS A 368 5.31 -15.63 -21.36
C LYS A 368 5.76 -16.85 -22.16
N TYR A 369 6.07 -17.95 -21.48
CA TYR A 369 6.57 -19.19 -22.11
C TYR A 369 5.48 -20.26 -22.19
N LYS A 370 4.20 -19.87 -22.35
CA LYS A 370 3.05 -20.79 -22.31
C LYS A 370 3.16 -21.97 -23.26
N LEU A 371 3.70 -21.76 -24.47
CA LEU A 371 3.89 -22.83 -25.47
C LEU A 371 4.89 -23.87 -24.97
N PHE A 372 5.99 -23.43 -24.36
CA PHE A 372 6.97 -24.33 -23.77
C PHE A 372 6.36 -25.13 -22.61
N PHE A 373 5.61 -24.48 -21.72
CA PHE A 373 4.95 -25.19 -20.61
C PHE A 373 3.83 -26.14 -21.08
N LYS A 374 3.09 -25.79 -22.14
CA LYS A 374 2.13 -26.70 -22.79
C LYS A 374 2.82 -27.91 -23.40
N ALA A 375 3.91 -27.70 -24.14
CA ALA A 375 4.70 -28.81 -24.70
C ALA A 375 5.28 -29.70 -23.59
N LEU A 376 5.83 -29.10 -22.53
CA LEU A 376 6.33 -29.81 -21.36
C LEU A 376 5.22 -30.62 -20.67
N TYR A 377 4.03 -30.05 -20.51
CA TYR A 377 2.87 -30.76 -19.97
C TYR A 377 2.49 -31.99 -20.80
N LEU A 378 2.48 -31.87 -22.13
CA LEU A 378 2.19 -32.98 -23.05
C LEU A 378 3.24 -34.09 -22.95
N VAL A 379 4.53 -33.72 -22.96
CA VAL A 379 5.66 -34.67 -22.84
C VAL A 379 5.62 -35.38 -21.49
N LEU A 380 5.44 -34.65 -20.39
CA LEU A 380 5.27 -35.24 -19.06
C LEU A 380 4.08 -36.19 -18.99
N GLY A 381 3.05 -35.94 -19.82
CA GLY A 381 1.91 -36.84 -19.94
C GLY A 381 2.24 -38.19 -20.58
N MET A 382 3.24 -38.23 -21.47
CA MET A 382 3.72 -39.48 -22.09
C MET A 382 4.63 -40.29 -21.15
N VAL A 383 5.27 -39.64 -20.18
CA VAL A 383 6.24 -40.27 -19.23
C VAL A 383 5.63 -40.45 -17.83
N ALA A 384 4.30 -40.39 -17.72
CA ALA A 384 3.54 -40.25 -16.46
C ALA A 384 3.51 -41.51 -15.53
N PHE A 385 4.47 -42.43 -15.64
CA PHE A 385 4.61 -43.57 -14.74
C PHE A 385 5.38 -43.25 -13.44
N VAL A 386 6.14 -42.15 -13.41
CA VAL A 386 6.89 -41.71 -12.21
C VAL A 386 6.06 -40.68 -11.42
N GLN A 387 5.83 -40.93 -10.12
CA GLN A 387 5.02 -40.07 -9.23
C GLN A 387 5.46 -38.59 -9.25
N THR A 388 6.77 -38.32 -9.32
CA THR A 388 7.33 -36.96 -9.40
C THR A 388 6.79 -36.19 -10.60
N PHE A 389 6.65 -36.84 -11.75
CA PHE A 389 6.11 -36.21 -12.97
C PHE A 389 4.60 -36.00 -12.91
N LYS A 390 3.85 -36.82 -12.15
CA LYS A 390 2.41 -36.59 -11.91
C LYS A 390 2.16 -35.29 -11.14
N LYS A 391 2.93 -35.03 -10.07
CA LYS A 391 2.80 -33.79 -9.28
C LYS A 391 3.14 -32.55 -10.12
N LEU A 392 4.27 -32.60 -10.84
CA LEU A 392 4.67 -31.50 -11.72
C LEU A 392 3.64 -31.23 -12.82
N ARG A 393 3.08 -32.29 -13.43
CA ARG A 393 2.02 -32.20 -14.43
C ARG A 393 0.77 -31.50 -13.89
N LYS A 394 0.30 -31.88 -12.69
CA LYS A 394 -0.86 -31.24 -12.04
C LYS A 394 -0.62 -29.75 -11.80
N THR A 395 0.54 -29.39 -11.24
CA THR A 395 0.91 -27.99 -11.00
C THR A 395 0.95 -27.18 -12.30
N ILE A 396 1.55 -27.72 -13.37
CA ILE A 396 1.58 -27.03 -14.67
C ILE A 396 0.16 -26.85 -15.24
N GLN A 397 -0.73 -27.84 -15.09
CA GLN A 397 -2.12 -27.75 -15.56
C GLN A 397 -2.91 -26.66 -14.84
N GLU A 398 -2.83 -26.60 -13.51
CA GLU A 398 -3.48 -25.57 -12.69
C GLU A 398 -2.98 -24.17 -13.08
N LEU A 399 -1.67 -24.04 -13.31
CA LEU A 399 -1.07 -22.78 -13.76
C LEU A 399 -1.49 -22.39 -15.18
N ILE A 400 -1.58 -23.33 -16.13
CA ILE A 400 -2.06 -23.04 -17.49
C ILE A 400 -3.53 -22.59 -17.43
N TYR A 401 -4.38 -23.29 -16.69
CA TYR A 401 -5.79 -22.92 -16.54
C TYR A 401 -5.95 -21.52 -15.94
N TYR A 402 -5.20 -21.22 -14.88
CA TYR A 402 -5.21 -19.91 -14.24
C TYR A 402 -4.73 -18.80 -15.20
N VAL A 403 -3.69 -19.07 -15.99
CA VAL A 403 -3.12 -18.16 -16.98
C VAL A 403 -4.06 -17.87 -18.15
N GLU A 404 -4.82 -18.85 -18.62
CA GLU A 404 -5.76 -18.66 -19.73
C GLU A 404 -6.99 -17.83 -19.35
N LYS A 405 -7.28 -17.73 -18.05
CA LYS A 405 -8.46 -17.04 -17.50
C LYS A 405 -8.20 -15.58 -17.10
N HIS A 406 -6.95 -15.13 -17.00
CA HIS A 406 -6.61 -13.82 -16.44
C HIS A 406 -5.63 -13.03 -17.31
N GLU A 407 -5.88 -11.73 -17.44
CA GLU A 407 -4.98 -10.78 -18.08
C GLU A 407 -3.86 -10.34 -17.11
N PHE A 408 -2.74 -11.06 -17.14
CA PHE A 408 -1.48 -10.62 -16.52
C PHE A 408 -0.77 -9.66 -17.48
N PRO A 409 -0.24 -8.51 -17.06
CA PRO A 409 0.09 -8.05 -15.69
C PRO A 409 -0.87 -7.06 -15.03
N GLU A 410 -1.84 -6.51 -15.77
CA GLU A 410 -2.72 -5.46 -15.23
C GLU A 410 -3.59 -5.96 -14.08
N TYR A 411 -3.97 -7.25 -14.07
CA TYR A 411 -4.61 -7.86 -12.90
C TYR A 411 -3.72 -7.76 -11.65
N ASP A 412 -2.42 -8.02 -11.76
CA ASP A 412 -1.53 -7.97 -10.60
C ASP A 412 -1.33 -6.54 -10.10
N ILE A 413 -1.15 -5.58 -11.01
CA ILE A 413 -0.95 -4.17 -10.68
C ILE A 413 -2.22 -3.53 -10.12
N TYR A 414 -3.39 -3.83 -10.68
CA TYR A 414 -4.62 -3.11 -10.33
C TYR A 414 -5.55 -3.86 -9.38
N HIS A 415 -5.40 -5.18 -9.20
CA HIS A 415 -6.27 -5.94 -8.30
C HIS A 415 -5.48 -6.54 -7.14
N ASN A 416 -4.45 -7.34 -7.44
CA ASN A 416 -3.66 -8.02 -6.40
C ASN A 416 -2.87 -7.02 -5.55
N LEU A 417 -2.24 -6.02 -6.16
CA LEU A 417 -1.45 -5.02 -5.45
C LEU A 417 -2.32 -4.17 -4.50
N ASP A 418 -3.35 -3.50 -5.03
CA ASP A 418 -4.23 -2.59 -4.26
C ASP A 418 -5.01 -3.36 -3.19
N TYR A 419 -5.83 -4.33 -3.59
CA TYR A 419 -6.84 -4.91 -2.70
C TYR A 419 -6.30 -6.01 -1.77
N ARG A 420 -5.11 -6.55 -2.03
CA ARG A 420 -4.51 -7.61 -1.21
C ARG A 420 -3.19 -7.18 -0.56
N LEU A 421 -2.19 -6.79 -1.36
CA LEU A 421 -0.83 -6.58 -0.85
C LEU A 421 -0.69 -5.26 -0.09
N LEU A 422 -1.01 -4.13 -0.73
CA LEU A 422 -0.96 -2.80 -0.12
C LEU A 422 -1.95 -2.71 1.03
N ARG A 423 -3.13 -3.32 0.86
CA ARG A 423 -4.09 -3.43 1.95
C ARG A 423 -3.55 -4.18 3.17
N LYS A 424 -2.92 -5.35 2.99
CA LYS A 424 -2.27 -6.07 4.09
C LYS A 424 -1.24 -5.17 4.77
N THR A 425 -0.36 -4.56 3.97
CA THR A 425 0.72 -3.72 4.48
C THR A 425 0.15 -2.55 5.27
N ASP A 426 -0.86 -1.84 4.75
CA ASP A 426 -1.51 -0.72 5.44
C ASP A 426 -2.20 -1.19 6.73
N LEU A 427 -3.03 -2.24 6.71
CA LEU A 427 -3.73 -2.70 7.92
C LEU A 427 -2.76 -3.13 9.03
N THR A 428 -1.79 -3.97 8.69
CA THR A 428 -0.86 -4.54 9.68
C THR A 428 0.09 -3.49 10.27
N SER A 429 0.56 -2.54 9.44
CA SER A 429 1.45 -1.49 9.91
C SER A 429 0.70 -0.39 10.68
N MET A 430 -0.45 0.05 10.16
CA MET A 430 -1.22 1.13 10.78
C MET A 430 -1.94 0.70 12.06
N TYR A 431 -2.18 -0.59 12.28
CA TYR A 431 -2.65 -1.10 13.57
C TYR A 431 -1.71 -0.75 14.73
N PHE A 432 -0.41 -0.61 14.45
CA PHE A 432 0.61 -0.22 15.43
C PHE A 432 1.15 1.20 15.23
N GLY A 433 0.52 2.02 14.37
CA GLY A 433 1.01 3.35 14.06
C GLY A 433 2.41 3.35 13.43
N LEU A 434 2.70 2.40 12.54
CA LEU A 434 3.93 2.35 11.75
C LEU A 434 3.65 2.76 10.30
N GLU A 435 4.34 3.77 9.78
CA GLU A 435 4.23 4.17 8.38
C GLU A 435 5.11 3.31 7.48
N VAL A 436 4.49 2.62 6.51
CA VAL A 436 5.22 1.90 5.45
C VAL A 436 5.16 2.70 4.14
N ARG A 437 6.33 3.11 3.65
CA ARG A 437 6.51 3.77 2.35
C ARG A 437 6.95 2.75 1.30
N VAL A 438 6.53 2.95 0.05
CA VAL A 438 6.72 1.98 -1.05
C VAL A 438 7.38 2.63 -2.27
N PRO A 439 8.72 2.80 -2.29
CA PRO A 439 9.43 3.53 -3.35
C PRO A 439 9.19 3.03 -4.78
N PHE A 440 8.91 1.72 -4.91
CA PHE A 440 8.59 1.12 -6.21
C PHE A 440 7.31 1.67 -6.83
N LEU A 441 6.39 2.21 -6.03
CA LEU A 441 5.10 2.71 -6.49
C LEU A 441 5.07 4.23 -6.68
N SER A 442 6.23 4.89 -6.60
CA SER A 442 6.36 6.29 -7.03
C SER A 442 5.99 6.49 -8.49
N LYS A 443 5.54 7.69 -8.83
CA LYS A 443 5.19 8.07 -10.21
C LYS A 443 6.36 7.84 -11.17
N ARG A 444 7.59 8.11 -10.73
CA ARG A 444 8.81 7.91 -11.53
C ARG A 444 9.18 6.45 -11.75
N VAL A 445 9.09 5.59 -10.72
CA VAL A 445 9.38 4.15 -10.90
C VAL A 445 8.28 3.46 -11.70
N PHE A 446 7.02 3.88 -11.53
CA PHE A 446 5.94 3.42 -12.39
C PHE A 446 6.21 3.75 -13.86
N ALA A 447 6.55 5.00 -14.17
CA ALA A 447 6.92 5.41 -15.54
C ALA A 447 8.14 4.63 -16.07
N LEU A 448 9.15 4.37 -15.22
CA LEU A 448 10.28 3.51 -15.57
C LEU A 448 9.84 2.10 -15.95
N SER A 449 8.92 1.50 -15.20
CA SER A 449 8.39 0.17 -15.51
C SER A 449 7.71 0.14 -16.89
N ARG A 450 7.04 1.23 -17.28
CA ARG A 450 6.32 1.36 -18.56
C ARG A 450 7.22 1.75 -19.75
N LYS A 451 8.49 2.10 -19.54
CA LYS A 451 9.45 2.47 -20.61
C LYS A 451 9.72 1.35 -21.62
N LYS A 452 9.52 0.09 -21.24
CA LYS A 452 9.77 -1.10 -22.06
C LYS A 452 8.55 -2.00 -22.07
N ASN A 453 8.51 -2.94 -23.01
CA ASN A 453 7.48 -3.97 -22.98
C ASN A 453 7.60 -4.77 -21.68
N TYR A 454 6.48 -4.95 -20.96
CA TYR A 454 6.46 -5.65 -19.68
C TYR A 454 7.16 -7.01 -19.71
N TRP A 455 6.99 -7.76 -20.80
CA TRP A 455 7.54 -9.09 -20.94
C TRP A 455 9.06 -9.08 -21.04
N ASP A 456 9.72 -7.95 -21.33
CA ASP A 456 11.18 -7.86 -21.35
C ASP A 456 11.81 -8.06 -19.96
N TYR A 457 11.06 -7.75 -18.89
CA TYR A 457 11.49 -8.01 -17.52
C TYR A 457 11.43 -9.50 -17.14
N VAL A 458 10.68 -10.30 -17.90
CA VAL A 458 10.41 -11.72 -17.61
C VAL A 458 11.34 -12.63 -18.42
N GLY A 459 12.26 -13.31 -17.73
CA GLY A 459 13.16 -14.31 -18.30
C GLY A 459 12.69 -15.74 -18.12
N PHE A 460 13.29 -16.65 -18.90
CA PHE A 460 12.97 -18.08 -18.81
C PHE A 460 13.27 -18.63 -17.42
N LEU A 461 14.46 -18.34 -16.88
CA LEU A 461 14.88 -18.78 -15.54
C LEU A 461 14.45 -17.83 -14.43
N TYR A 462 14.45 -16.52 -14.68
CA TYR A 462 14.26 -15.49 -13.66
C TYR A 462 13.39 -14.33 -14.17
N GLY A 463 12.49 -13.83 -13.33
CA GLY A 463 11.82 -12.53 -13.50
C GLY A 463 12.70 -11.35 -13.05
N LYS A 464 12.18 -10.12 -13.10
CA LYS A 464 12.87 -8.90 -12.66
C LYS A 464 14.25 -8.68 -13.29
N LYS A 465 14.43 -8.96 -14.59
CA LYS A 465 15.75 -8.90 -15.23
C LYS A 465 16.50 -7.58 -15.01
N SER A 466 15.81 -6.44 -15.11
CA SER A 466 16.38 -5.11 -14.88
C SER A 466 16.85 -4.94 -13.43
N LEU A 467 15.99 -5.23 -12.46
CA LEU A 467 16.31 -5.10 -11.04
C LEU A 467 17.42 -6.06 -10.62
N ARG A 468 17.42 -7.31 -11.11
CA ARG A 468 18.51 -8.27 -10.86
C ARG A 468 19.86 -7.76 -11.37
N LYS A 469 19.89 -7.07 -12.52
CA LYS A 469 21.12 -6.45 -13.02
C LYS A 469 21.59 -5.31 -12.10
N LEU A 470 20.67 -4.52 -11.55
CA LEU A 470 21.00 -3.47 -10.58
C LEU A 470 21.52 -4.06 -9.27
N VAL A 471 20.79 -5.01 -8.68
CA VAL A 471 21.18 -5.71 -7.45
C VAL A 471 22.48 -6.48 -7.63
N GLY A 472 22.72 -7.08 -8.79
CA GLY A 472 23.98 -7.78 -9.07
C GLY A 472 25.19 -6.86 -9.04
N LYS A 473 25.01 -5.58 -9.40
CA LYS A 473 26.05 -4.55 -9.35
C LYS A 473 26.19 -3.93 -7.97
N LEU A 474 25.08 -3.60 -7.33
CA LEU A 474 25.05 -2.89 -6.05
C LEU A 474 25.34 -3.82 -4.87
N VAL A 475 24.68 -4.98 -4.86
CA VAL A 475 24.69 -5.96 -3.76
C VAL A 475 25.66 -7.08 -4.10
N ASN A 476 25.23 -8.14 -4.77
CA ASN A 476 26.11 -9.17 -5.33
C ASN A 476 25.29 -10.11 -6.24
N ARG A 477 25.98 -11.01 -6.94
CA ARG A 477 25.33 -12.00 -7.81
C ARG A 477 24.54 -13.08 -7.05
N LYS A 478 24.94 -13.44 -5.83
CA LYS A 478 24.26 -14.46 -5.01
C LYS A 478 22.82 -14.01 -4.70
N ILE A 479 22.66 -12.81 -4.17
CA ILE A 479 21.37 -12.17 -3.90
C ILE A 479 20.60 -11.91 -5.21
N ALA A 480 21.26 -11.36 -6.23
CA ALA A 480 20.60 -11.03 -7.49
C ALA A 480 20.01 -12.21 -8.24
N TYR A 481 20.56 -13.42 -8.10
CA TYR A 481 20.14 -14.61 -8.86
C TYR A 481 19.61 -15.75 -7.98
N LYS A 482 19.33 -15.49 -6.69
CA LYS A 482 18.63 -16.45 -5.83
C LYS A 482 17.23 -16.76 -6.36
N LYS A 483 16.75 -17.96 -6.03
CA LYS A 483 15.37 -18.39 -6.30
C LYS A 483 14.43 -17.55 -5.44
N LYS A 484 13.32 -17.06 -6.01
CA LYS A 484 12.29 -16.32 -5.26
C LYS A 484 11.65 -17.27 -4.24
N GLN A 485 11.72 -16.91 -2.97
CA GLN A 485 10.89 -17.44 -1.91
C GLN A 485 9.99 -16.25 -1.54
N GLY A 486 8.68 -16.36 -1.77
CA GLY A 486 7.77 -15.29 -1.35
C GLY A 486 7.76 -15.19 0.18
N PHE A 487 7.17 -14.14 0.73
CA PHE A 487 6.94 -14.05 2.17
C PHE A 487 5.90 -15.11 2.58
N ARG A 488 6.40 -16.30 2.88
CA ARG A 488 5.62 -17.50 3.20
C ARG A 488 5.87 -17.82 4.67
N ILE A 489 4.90 -18.50 5.28
CA ILE A 489 5.07 -19.09 6.60
C ILE A 489 5.11 -20.62 6.46
N PRO A 490 5.84 -21.35 7.31
CA PRO A 490 5.83 -22.82 7.33
C PRO A 490 4.55 -23.38 7.96
N LEU A 491 3.38 -22.77 7.66
CA LEU A 491 2.08 -23.10 8.25
C LEU A 491 1.72 -24.57 8.10
N LYS A 492 2.05 -25.17 6.94
CA LYS A 492 1.79 -26.60 6.73
C LYS A 492 2.55 -27.45 7.75
N GLU A 493 3.82 -27.13 8.01
CA GLU A 493 4.65 -27.89 8.94
C GLU A 493 4.13 -27.75 10.37
N TRP A 494 3.73 -26.55 10.78
CA TRP A 494 3.15 -26.30 12.10
C TRP A 494 1.79 -26.99 12.26
N VAL A 495 0.88 -26.87 11.28
CA VAL A 495 -0.47 -27.43 11.38
C VAL A 495 -0.52 -28.97 11.23
N THR A 496 0.44 -29.59 10.54
CA THR A 496 0.43 -31.07 10.38
C THR A 496 1.22 -31.82 11.44
N ASN A 497 2.09 -31.14 12.20
CA ASN A 497 2.95 -31.78 13.21
C ASN A 497 2.56 -31.42 14.65
N GLY A 498 1.69 -30.42 14.86
CA GLY A 498 0.98 -30.18 16.12
C GLY A 498 -0.33 -30.93 16.17
#